data_AF-A0A1B6LB03-F1
#
_entry.id   AF-A0A1B6LB03-F1
#
_cell.length_a   1.000
_cell.length_b   1.000
_cell.length_c   1.000
_cell.angle_alpha   90.00
_cell.angle_beta   90.00
_cell.angle_gamma   90.00
#
_symmetry.space_group_name_H-M   'P 1'
#
loop_
_entity.id
_entity.type
_entity.pdbx_description
1 polymer ?
#
loop_
_entity_poly.entity_id
_entity_poly.type
_entity_poly.pdbx_seq_one_letter_code
_entity_poly.pdbx_strand_id
1 'polypeptide(L)'
;QAHTSQHGKKKRKGQRTRIDSDVGAEESRLHVRLSSLAVVLLHEDILIVSPETGQVTASSLQQMRRVADQFFFRLGLFAASGYGKKDFEMAKKIFLEACQLNHIRLLAAPVIMESDEKRSLSSTVVGAVLTAASVEVLECLVEKVASSSQPVVEYVELLMFEEAGPSREGASQLVSTQPDLRVQMKHITRIRSNINARSRPPHTDISILLQNCSMEVDPSIVDRISAVLNPRPLCTPSTTLPGHVDLTGICQPMDLTARTERKTDLKISSPLVVLKIRFPIPDLRPLHV
;
A
#
# COMPACT_ATOMS: atom_id res chain seq x y z
N GLN A 1 -53.55 -63.65 0.37
CA GLN A 1 -52.26 -62.93 0.31
C GLN A 1 -52.52 -61.48 -0.07
N ALA A 2 -52.32 -60.54 0.85
CA ALA A 2 -52.09 -59.12 0.52
C ALA A 2 -51.51 -58.44 1.77
N HIS A 3 -50.30 -57.93 1.60
CA HIS A 3 -49.43 -57.36 2.62
C HIS A 3 -49.87 -55.96 3.08
N THR A 4 -49.75 -55.72 4.37
CA THR A 4 -49.71 -54.40 5.02
C THR A 4 -48.42 -53.66 4.68
N SER A 5 -48.50 -52.36 4.39
CA SER A 5 -47.37 -51.44 4.51
C SER A 5 -47.86 -50.01 4.78
N GLN A 6 -47.72 -49.56 6.03
CA GLN A 6 -47.86 -48.17 6.42
C GLN A 6 -46.49 -47.48 6.32
N HIS A 7 -46.37 -46.48 5.45
CA HIS A 7 -45.18 -45.64 5.36
C HIS A 7 -45.25 -44.47 6.36
N GLY A 8 -44.53 -44.61 7.47
CA GLY A 8 -44.21 -43.50 8.37
C GLY A 8 -43.09 -42.61 7.82
N LYS A 9 -43.40 -41.36 7.51
CA LYS A 9 -42.41 -40.33 7.11
C LYS A 9 -41.58 -39.89 8.32
N LYS A 10 -40.32 -40.34 8.43
CA LYS A 10 -39.33 -39.79 9.38
C LYS A 10 -38.73 -38.49 8.81
N LYS A 11 -39.11 -37.34 9.37
CA LYS A 11 -38.43 -36.04 9.19
C LYS A 11 -36.99 -36.15 9.75
N ARG A 12 -35.97 -36.23 8.89
CA ARG A 12 -34.57 -36.04 9.30
C ARG A 12 -34.34 -34.54 9.54
N LYS A 13 -34.23 -34.17 10.82
CA LYS A 13 -33.80 -32.86 11.29
C LYS A 13 -32.36 -32.66 10.84
N GLY A 14 -32.15 -31.84 9.81
CA GLY A 14 -30.83 -31.48 9.30
C GLY A 14 -30.03 -30.81 10.41
N GLN A 15 -29.07 -31.57 10.92
CA GLN A 15 -28.08 -31.17 11.91
C GLN A 15 -27.31 -30.00 11.31
N ARG A 16 -27.50 -28.80 11.88
CA ARG A 16 -26.57 -27.67 11.72
C ARG A 16 -25.19 -28.22 12.07
N THR A 17 -24.38 -28.49 11.05
CA THR A 17 -22.95 -28.70 11.19
C THR A 17 -22.40 -27.43 11.81
N ARG A 18 -22.25 -27.46 13.14
CA ARG A 18 -21.25 -26.63 13.81
C ARG A 18 -19.98 -26.83 13.01
N ILE A 19 -19.53 -25.74 12.41
CA ILE A 19 -18.22 -25.62 11.78
C ILE A 19 -17.25 -26.17 12.81
N ASP A 20 -16.67 -27.32 12.48
CA ASP A 20 -15.64 -27.97 13.25
C ASP A 20 -14.58 -26.90 13.51
N SER A 21 -14.42 -26.51 14.77
CA SER A 21 -13.30 -25.70 15.20
C SER A 21 -12.07 -26.58 14.98
N ASP A 22 -11.46 -26.43 13.80
CA ASP A 22 -10.34 -27.23 13.33
C ASP A 22 -9.33 -27.43 14.47
N VAL A 23 -9.31 -28.67 14.99
CA VAL A 23 -8.54 -29.05 16.17
C VAL A 23 -7.07 -28.99 15.76
N GLY A 24 -6.39 -27.90 16.11
CA GLY A 24 -5.00 -27.63 15.73
C GLY A 24 -4.78 -26.41 14.84
N ALA A 25 -5.80 -25.57 14.60
CA ALA A 25 -5.59 -24.30 13.92
C ALA A 25 -4.75 -23.33 14.79
N GLU A 26 -3.59 -22.91 14.28
CA GLU A 26 -2.77 -21.88 14.89
C GLU A 26 -3.37 -20.51 14.57
N GLU A 27 -3.54 -19.67 15.59
CA GLU A 27 -4.00 -18.30 15.45
C GLU A 27 -2.92 -17.34 15.97
N SER A 28 -2.53 -16.38 15.15
CA SER A 28 -1.63 -15.29 15.51
C SER A 28 -2.35 -13.96 15.36
N ARG A 29 -2.11 -13.04 16.28
CA ARG A 29 -2.70 -11.69 16.25
C ARG A 29 -1.62 -10.67 16.51
N LEU A 30 -1.60 -9.62 15.69
CA LEU A 30 -0.65 -8.52 15.80
C LEU A 30 -1.42 -7.20 15.90
N HIS A 31 -0.98 -6.34 16.81
CA HIS A 31 -1.52 -5.00 16.99
C HIS A 31 -0.36 -4.00 17.01
N VAL A 32 -0.30 -3.13 15.99
CA VAL A 32 0.74 -2.12 15.84
C VAL A 32 0.11 -0.74 15.89
N ARG A 33 0.71 0.16 16.68
CA ARG A 33 0.36 1.59 16.71
C ARG A 33 1.58 2.41 16.37
N LEU A 34 1.46 3.24 15.36
CA LEU A 34 2.46 4.22 14.96
C LEU A 34 1.92 5.61 15.30
N SER A 35 2.75 6.44 15.92
CA SER A 35 2.44 7.86 16.10
C SER A 35 2.23 8.53 14.74
N SER A 36 3.02 8.14 13.75
CA SER A 36 2.97 8.65 12.39
C SER A 36 3.68 7.74 11.38
N LEU A 37 3.34 7.85 10.11
CA LEU A 37 3.94 7.12 8.98
C LEU A 37 4.19 8.09 7.82
N ALA A 38 5.45 8.21 7.40
CA ALA A 38 5.84 8.94 6.20
C ALA A 38 6.32 7.96 5.13
N VAL A 39 5.86 8.15 3.90
CA VAL A 39 6.40 7.45 2.72
C VAL A 39 6.80 8.49 1.69
N VAL A 40 8.00 8.35 1.13
CA VAL A 40 8.50 9.18 0.03
C VAL A 40 8.86 8.25 -1.12
N LEU A 41 8.23 8.49 -2.27
CA LEU A 41 8.45 7.72 -3.49
C LEU A 41 8.97 8.66 -4.58
N LEU A 42 10.21 8.42 -5.03
CA LEU A 42 10.79 9.18 -6.13
C LEU A 42 10.11 8.83 -7.45
N HIS A 43 9.95 9.80 -8.35
CA HIS A 43 9.45 9.52 -9.71
C HIS A 43 10.49 8.82 -10.58
N GLU A 44 11.77 9.11 -10.34
CA GLU A 44 12.86 8.58 -11.14
C GLU A 44 13.62 7.50 -10.35
N ASP A 45 13.88 6.39 -11.04
CA ASP A 45 14.77 5.36 -10.52
C ASP A 45 16.21 5.87 -10.53
N ILE A 46 16.81 5.98 -9.34
CA ILE A 46 18.23 6.31 -9.22
C ILE A 46 19.09 5.13 -9.71
N LEU A 47 18.60 3.89 -9.53
CA LEU A 47 19.33 2.68 -9.88
C LEU A 47 19.28 2.44 -11.39
N ILE A 48 20.46 2.27 -11.98
CA ILE A 48 20.62 2.00 -13.40
C ILE A 48 21.10 0.55 -13.54
N VAL A 49 20.37 -0.23 -14.33
CA VAL A 49 20.76 -1.59 -14.70
C VAL A 49 21.59 -1.54 -15.97
N SER A 50 22.76 -2.16 -15.95
CA SER A 50 23.60 -2.31 -17.15
C SER A 50 22.88 -3.18 -18.17
N PRO A 51 22.70 -2.72 -19.42
CA PRO A 51 22.06 -3.52 -20.46
C PRO A 51 22.88 -4.77 -20.83
N GLU A 52 24.19 -4.76 -20.59
CA GLU A 52 25.08 -5.88 -20.93
C GLU A 52 25.03 -7.00 -19.88
N THR A 53 24.97 -6.64 -18.60
CA THR A 53 25.06 -7.61 -17.50
C THR A 53 23.73 -7.86 -16.82
N GLY A 54 22.72 -7.03 -17.05
CA GLY A 54 21.45 -7.08 -16.32
C GLY A 54 21.59 -6.77 -14.83
N GLN A 55 22.73 -6.24 -14.39
CA GLN A 55 23.02 -5.93 -12.99
C GLN A 55 23.01 -4.42 -12.75
N VAL A 56 22.68 -4.03 -11.51
CA VAL A 56 22.76 -2.64 -11.05
C VAL A 56 24.19 -2.14 -11.12
N THR A 57 24.40 -0.97 -11.71
CA THR A 57 25.73 -0.36 -11.82
C THR A 57 26.23 0.13 -10.45
N ALA A 58 27.52 -0.04 -10.18
CA ALA A 58 28.11 0.40 -8.91
C ALA A 58 27.97 1.92 -8.68
N SER A 59 28.05 2.72 -9.74
CA SER A 59 27.88 4.19 -9.68
C SER A 59 26.47 4.58 -9.24
N SER A 60 25.43 3.98 -9.82
CA SER A 60 24.04 4.25 -9.48
C SER A 60 23.71 3.83 -8.04
N LEU A 61 24.26 2.69 -7.60
CA LEU A 61 24.14 2.23 -6.21
C LEU A 61 24.78 3.23 -5.22
N GLN A 62 25.98 3.73 -5.54
CA GLN A 62 26.62 4.76 -4.71
C GLN A 62 25.83 6.07 -4.70
N GLN A 63 25.26 6.48 -5.84
CA GLN A 63 24.41 7.66 -5.91
C GLN A 63 23.15 7.51 -5.05
N MET A 64 22.46 6.37 -5.15
CA MET A 64 21.29 6.06 -4.33
C MET A 64 21.62 6.13 -2.83
N ARG A 65 22.76 5.54 -2.41
CA ARG A 65 23.21 5.63 -1.01
C ARG A 65 23.42 7.07 -0.57
N ARG A 66 24.15 7.88 -1.36
CA ARG A 66 24.39 9.30 -1.03
C ARG A 66 23.09 10.09 -0.90
N VAL A 67 22.14 9.87 -1.82
CA VAL A 67 20.83 10.54 -1.79
C VAL A 67 20.04 10.13 -0.55
N ALA A 68 20.02 8.84 -0.21
CA ALA A 68 19.35 8.34 0.98
C ALA A 68 19.99 8.90 2.28
N ASP A 69 21.31 8.86 2.39
CA ASP A 69 22.04 9.37 3.56
C ASP A 69 21.76 10.87 3.76
N GLN A 70 21.80 11.66 2.69
CA GLN A 70 21.50 13.09 2.74
C GLN A 70 20.04 13.35 3.14
N PHE A 71 19.10 12.57 2.61
CA PHE A 71 17.69 12.68 2.94
C PHE A 71 17.44 12.45 4.44
N PHE A 72 17.91 11.32 4.98
CA PHE A 72 17.71 11.00 6.40
C PHE A 72 18.47 11.93 7.33
N PHE A 73 19.68 12.37 6.95
CA PHE A 73 20.43 13.36 7.70
C PHE A 73 19.67 14.68 7.83
N ARG A 74 19.09 15.18 6.73
CA ARG A 74 18.33 16.44 6.74
C ARG A 74 16.97 16.34 7.39
N LEU A 75 16.29 15.20 7.26
CA LEU A 75 15.01 14.95 7.92
C LEU A 75 15.16 15.00 9.46
N GLY A 76 16.31 14.59 9.98
CA GLY A 76 16.72 14.80 11.36
C GLY A 76 15.69 14.33 12.38
N LEU A 77 15.43 15.16 13.40
CA LEU A 77 14.51 14.81 14.49
C LEU A 77 13.05 14.68 14.05
N PHE A 78 12.66 15.22 12.88
CA PHE A 78 11.30 15.05 12.38
C PHE A 78 10.98 13.56 12.13
N ALA A 79 11.98 12.79 11.67
CA ALA A 79 11.84 11.34 11.53
C ALA A 79 11.70 10.62 12.87
N ALA A 80 12.27 11.17 13.94
CA ALA A 80 12.39 10.52 15.24
C ALA A 80 11.27 10.89 16.24
N SER A 81 10.67 12.08 16.12
CA SER A 81 9.82 12.66 17.17
C SER A 81 8.33 12.34 17.02
N GLY A 82 7.95 11.68 15.93
CA GLY A 82 6.55 11.53 15.54
C GLY A 82 5.90 12.88 15.19
N TYR A 83 4.77 12.85 14.49
CA TYR A 83 4.04 14.05 14.11
C TYR A 83 2.53 13.79 14.04
N GLY A 84 1.73 14.85 14.06
CA GLY A 84 0.27 14.78 13.86
C GLY A 84 -0.18 15.60 12.65
N LYS A 85 -1.49 15.63 12.39
CA LYS A 85 -2.09 16.43 11.31
C LYS A 85 -1.65 17.89 11.32
N LYS A 86 -1.57 18.49 12.52
CA LYS A 86 -1.14 19.89 12.72
C LYS A 86 0.26 20.20 12.18
N ASP A 87 1.11 19.18 12.03
CA ASP A 87 2.50 19.32 11.63
C ASP A 87 2.69 19.11 10.11
N PHE A 88 1.64 18.77 9.34
CA PHE A 88 1.73 18.49 7.91
C PHE A 88 2.23 19.70 7.11
N GLU A 89 1.79 20.90 7.44
CA GLU A 89 2.30 22.13 6.81
C GLU A 89 3.78 22.37 7.12
N MET A 90 4.21 22.13 8.36
CA MET A 90 5.63 22.20 8.72
C MET A 90 6.45 21.15 7.96
N ALA A 91 5.88 19.95 7.78
CA ALA A 91 6.52 18.86 7.07
C ALA A 91 6.85 19.23 5.62
N LYS A 92 6.01 20.00 4.92
CA LYS A 92 6.30 20.48 3.55
C LYS A 92 7.71 21.10 3.46
N LYS A 93 8.04 22.02 4.38
CA LYS A 93 9.35 22.67 4.41
C LYS A 93 10.49 21.68 4.70
N ILE A 94 10.32 20.83 5.71
CA ILE A 94 11.35 19.88 6.14
C ILE A 94 11.66 18.86 5.03
N PHE A 95 10.62 18.31 4.39
CA PHE A 95 10.79 17.36 3.30
C PHE A 95 11.37 18.02 2.05
N LEU A 96 11.04 19.27 1.74
CA LEU A 96 11.66 20.01 0.65
C LEU A 96 13.17 20.22 0.86
N GLU A 97 13.57 20.51 2.10
CA GLU A 97 14.99 20.61 2.45
C GLU A 97 15.70 19.26 2.33
N ALA A 98 15.02 18.16 2.71
CA ALA A 98 15.57 16.81 2.71
C ALA A 98 15.59 16.13 1.33
N CYS A 99 14.60 16.38 0.47
CA CYS A 99 14.43 15.74 -0.83
C CYS A 99 14.26 16.79 -1.94
N GLN A 100 15.29 16.93 -2.78
CA GLN A 100 15.32 17.86 -3.90
C GLN A 100 15.10 17.17 -5.26
N LEU A 101 14.35 16.07 -5.24
CA LEU A 101 13.94 15.30 -6.41
C LEU A 101 12.42 15.32 -6.48
N ASN A 102 11.86 15.10 -7.68
CA ASN A 102 10.44 14.92 -7.85
C ASN A 102 9.99 13.65 -7.13
N HIS A 103 8.97 13.78 -6.27
CA HIS A 103 8.53 12.67 -5.44
C HIS A 103 7.06 12.79 -5.03
N ILE A 104 6.46 11.64 -4.74
CA ILE A 104 5.19 11.55 -4.02
C ILE A 104 5.50 11.38 -2.53
N ARG A 105 4.84 12.18 -1.69
CA ARG A 105 4.91 12.10 -0.24
C ARG A 105 3.55 11.72 0.32
N LEU A 106 3.51 10.67 1.12
CA LEU A 106 2.38 10.32 1.98
C LEU A 106 2.75 10.60 3.43
N LEU A 107 1.88 11.32 4.15
CA LEU A 107 1.90 11.38 5.61
C LEU A 107 0.60 10.80 6.15
N ALA A 108 0.72 10.07 7.25
CA ALA A 108 -0.42 9.53 7.97
C ALA A 108 -0.18 9.58 9.48
N ALA A 109 -1.15 10.05 10.27
CA ALA A 109 -1.00 10.14 11.72
C ALA A 109 -2.33 10.22 12.48
N PRO A 110 -2.45 9.53 13.64
CA PRO A 110 -1.80 8.26 13.96
C PRO A 110 -2.23 7.13 13.00
N VAL A 111 -1.44 6.06 12.96
CA VAL A 111 -1.75 4.84 12.18
C VAL A 111 -1.85 3.65 13.11
N ILE A 112 -2.93 2.89 12.99
CA ILE A 112 -3.17 1.65 13.74
C ILE A 112 -3.34 0.52 12.73
N MET A 113 -2.64 -0.59 12.97
CA MET A 113 -2.77 -1.82 12.20
C MET A 113 -3.10 -2.98 13.14
N GLU A 114 -4.19 -3.68 12.82
CA GLU A 114 -4.61 -4.90 13.48
C GLU A 114 -4.56 -6.02 12.45
N SER A 115 -3.89 -7.13 12.73
CA SER A 115 -3.94 -8.31 11.88
C SER A 115 -4.19 -9.59 12.66
N ASP A 116 -4.84 -10.52 11.99
CA ASP A 116 -5.08 -11.87 12.45
C ASP A 116 -4.67 -12.85 11.35
N GLU A 117 -3.93 -13.88 11.73
CA GLU A 117 -3.58 -14.98 10.85
C GLU A 117 -4.09 -16.27 11.46
N LYS A 118 -4.88 -17.01 10.70
CA LYS A 118 -5.33 -18.35 11.05
C LYS A 118 -4.77 -19.36 10.07
N ARG A 119 -3.97 -20.29 10.58
CA ARG A 119 -3.42 -21.42 9.82
C ARG A 119 -4.12 -22.71 10.23
N SER A 120 -4.59 -23.43 9.23
CA SER A 120 -5.20 -24.75 9.34
C SER A 120 -4.44 -25.74 8.46
N LEU A 121 -4.68 -27.03 8.63
CA LEU A 121 -4.09 -28.07 7.79
C LEU A 121 -4.42 -27.92 6.29
N SER A 122 -5.49 -27.21 5.95
CA SER A 122 -5.99 -27.07 4.58
C SER A 122 -6.05 -25.63 4.07
N SER A 123 -5.77 -24.63 4.90
CA SER A 123 -5.83 -23.22 4.49
C SER A 123 -5.11 -22.27 5.44
N THR A 124 -4.70 -21.13 4.88
CA THR A 124 -4.22 -19.97 5.62
C THR A 124 -5.13 -18.80 5.29
N VAL A 125 -5.61 -18.11 6.32
CA VAL A 125 -6.39 -16.88 6.20
C VAL A 125 -5.66 -15.78 6.95
N VAL A 126 -5.38 -14.67 6.27
CA VAL A 126 -4.77 -13.48 6.86
C VAL A 126 -5.77 -12.33 6.74
N GLY A 127 -6.23 -11.80 7.86
CA GLY A 127 -6.99 -10.57 7.96
C GLY A 127 -6.11 -9.42 8.43
N ALA A 128 -6.30 -8.23 7.87
CA ALA A 128 -5.68 -7.02 8.38
C ALA A 128 -6.62 -5.82 8.24
N VAL A 129 -6.60 -4.94 9.23
CA VAL A 129 -7.27 -3.65 9.24
C VAL A 129 -6.24 -2.57 9.56
N LEU A 130 -6.03 -1.65 8.62
CA LEU A 130 -5.23 -0.46 8.82
C LEU A 130 -6.14 0.76 8.88
N THR A 131 -5.97 1.60 9.89
CA THR A 131 -6.67 2.88 10.01
C THR A 131 -5.66 3.99 10.20
N ALA A 132 -5.81 5.08 9.45
CA ALA A 132 -5.04 6.30 9.64
C ALA A 132 -6.01 7.44 9.92
N ALA A 133 -5.83 8.12 11.06
CA ALA A 133 -6.77 9.14 11.49
C ALA A 133 -6.72 10.38 10.59
N SER A 134 -5.51 10.78 10.19
CA SER A 134 -5.28 11.86 9.23
C SER A 134 -4.32 11.41 8.15
N VAL A 135 -4.61 11.72 6.88
CA VAL A 135 -3.78 11.34 5.73
C VAL A 135 -3.63 12.52 4.77
N GLU A 136 -2.43 12.69 4.22
CA GLU A 136 -2.12 13.61 3.14
C GLU A 136 -1.26 12.86 2.12
N VAL A 137 -1.62 12.95 0.83
CA VAL A 137 -0.75 12.52 -0.27
C VAL A 137 -0.54 13.71 -1.19
N LEU A 138 0.71 14.14 -1.31
CA LEU A 138 1.13 15.19 -2.22
C LEU A 138 2.13 14.66 -3.23
N GLU A 139 2.08 15.18 -4.44
CA GLU A 139 3.19 15.12 -5.37
C GLU A 139 3.97 16.44 -5.29
N CYS A 140 5.28 16.33 -5.20
CA CYS A 140 6.23 17.42 -5.06
C CYS A 140 7.04 17.51 -6.36
N LEU A 141 6.80 18.54 -7.16
CA LEU A 141 7.54 18.82 -8.38
C LEU A 141 8.58 19.91 -8.08
N VAL A 142 9.83 19.49 -7.95
CA VAL A 142 10.96 20.33 -7.54
C VAL A 142 11.70 20.83 -8.78
N GLU A 143 11.68 22.14 -8.99
CA GLU A 143 12.43 22.81 -10.05
C GLU A 143 13.73 23.41 -9.50
N LYS A 144 14.85 23.04 -10.11
CA LYS A 144 16.17 23.60 -9.79
C LYS A 144 16.41 24.84 -10.66
N VAL A 145 16.15 26.01 -10.08
CA VAL A 145 16.41 27.28 -10.76
C VAL A 145 17.89 27.63 -10.60
N ALA A 146 18.64 27.70 -11.71
CA ALA A 146 20.09 27.93 -11.72
C ALA A 146 20.53 29.26 -11.06
N SER A 147 19.61 30.23 -10.93
CA SER A 147 19.87 31.56 -10.38
C SER A 147 19.44 31.75 -8.93
N SER A 148 18.84 30.75 -8.25
CA SER A 148 18.45 30.83 -6.84
C SER A 148 19.05 29.71 -6.01
N SER A 149 19.42 30.02 -4.77
CA SER A 149 19.90 29.01 -3.81
C SER A 149 18.78 28.12 -3.25
N GLN A 150 17.53 28.52 -3.44
CA GLN A 150 16.33 27.81 -2.96
C GLN A 150 15.62 27.14 -4.16
N PRO A 151 15.29 25.84 -4.07
CA PRO A 151 14.48 25.17 -5.08
C PRO A 151 13.04 25.70 -5.04
N VAL A 152 12.41 25.84 -6.22
CA VAL A 152 10.98 26.12 -6.32
C VAL A 152 10.25 24.77 -6.32
N VAL A 153 9.16 24.67 -5.57
CA VAL A 153 8.36 23.45 -5.53
C VAL A 153 6.90 23.75 -5.84
N GLU A 154 6.34 22.96 -6.74
CA GLU A 154 4.90 22.86 -6.94
C GLU A 154 4.40 21.63 -6.17
N TYR A 155 3.31 21.80 -5.41
CA TYR A 155 2.63 20.71 -4.72
C TYR A 155 1.32 20.40 -5.43
N VAL A 156 1.13 19.14 -5.82
CA VAL A 156 -0.11 18.62 -6.39
C VAL A 156 -0.81 17.78 -5.33
N GLU A 157 -2.07 18.12 -5.03
CA GLU A 157 -2.87 17.50 -3.98
C GLU A 157 -3.46 16.15 -4.43
N LEU A 158 -2.62 15.11 -4.53
CA LEU A 158 -3.05 13.78 -4.99
C LEU A 158 -4.17 13.17 -4.13
N LEU A 159 -4.16 13.40 -2.82
CA LEU A 159 -5.24 13.05 -1.90
C LEU A 159 -5.22 13.92 -0.65
N MET A 160 -6.28 14.71 -0.47
CA MET A 160 -6.53 15.54 0.70
C MET A 160 -7.91 15.22 1.26
N PHE A 161 -8.06 15.31 2.58
CA PHE A 161 -9.35 15.10 3.26
C PHE A 161 -9.90 16.42 3.76
N GLU A 162 -11.23 16.55 3.70
CA GLU A 162 -11.89 17.73 4.25
C GLU A 162 -11.59 17.86 5.74
N GLU A 163 -11.21 19.06 6.16
CA GLU A 163 -11.23 19.35 7.59
C GLU A 163 -12.66 19.31 8.07
N ALA A 164 -12.91 18.64 9.20
CA ALA A 164 -14.17 18.79 9.91
C ALA A 164 -14.29 20.28 10.27
N GLY A 165 -15.04 21.03 9.45
CA GLY A 165 -15.14 22.47 9.57
C GLY A 165 -15.62 22.88 10.97
N PRO A 166 -15.35 24.12 11.40
CA PRO A 166 -15.93 24.62 12.63
C PRO A 166 -17.45 24.51 12.51
N SER A 167 -18.04 23.64 13.33
CA SER A 167 -19.49 23.56 13.47
C SER A 167 -20.01 24.94 13.81
N ARG A 168 -20.99 25.42 13.04
CA ARG A 168 -21.70 26.68 13.28
C ARG A 168 -21.94 26.86 14.79
N GLU A 169 -21.62 28.05 15.29
CA GLU A 169 -21.69 28.44 16.70
C GLU A 169 -22.94 27.86 17.38
N GLY A 170 -22.73 26.99 18.38
CA GLY A 170 -23.79 26.44 19.23
C GLY A 170 -24.00 24.92 19.17
N ALA A 171 -23.43 24.21 18.19
CA ALA A 171 -23.39 22.74 18.21
C ALA A 171 -22.05 22.26 18.79
N SER A 172 -22.11 21.39 19.81
CA SER A 172 -20.94 20.72 20.37
C SER A 172 -20.04 20.20 19.24
N GLN A 173 -18.76 20.55 19.33
CA GLN A 173 -17.69 20.19 18.40
C GLN A 173 -17.53 18.66 18.39
N LEU A 174 -18.38 17.96 17.64
CA LEU A 174 -18.18 16.57 17.31
C LEU A 174 -17.04 16.55 16.30
N VAL A 175 -15.81 16.56 16.81
CA VAL A 175 -14.63 16.08 16.07
C VAL A 175 -15.08 14.81 15.36
N SER A 176 -15.04 14.79 14.02
CA SER A 176 -15.34 13.56 13.28
C SER A 176 -14.44 12.48 13.86
N THR A 177 -15.03 11.53 14.58
CA THR A 177 -14.30 10.45 15.25
C THR A 177 -13.84 9.38 14.25
N GLN A 178 -14.15 9.56 12.97
CA GLN A 178 -13.82 8.62 11.93
C GLN A 178 -12.45 8.91 11.32
N PRO A 179 -11.63 7.88 11.08
CA PRO A 179 -10.35 8.04 10.43
C PRO A 179 -10.54 8.43 8.96
N ASP A 180 -9.65 9.28 8.44
CA ASP A 180 -9.57 9.64 7.01
C ASP A 180 -9.50 8.40 6.12
N LEU A 181 -8.72 7.41 6.53
CA LEU A 181 -8.47 6.18 5.78
C LEU A 181 -8.69 4.94 6.65
N ARG A 182 -9.47 3.98 6.13
CA ARG A 182 -9.52 2.61 6.65
C ARG A 182 -9.36 1.61 5.51
N VAL A 183 -8.34 0.77 5.60
CA VAL A 183 -8.07 -0.32 4.67
C VAL A 183 -8.34 -1.64 5.38
N GLN A 184 -9.16 -2.50 4.80
CA GLN A 184 -9.39 -3.86 5.25
C GLN A 184 -8.91 -4.81 4.18
N MET A 185 -8.04 -5.74 4.55
CA MET A 185 -7.52 -6.77 3.66
C MET A 185 -7.87 -8.14 4.23
N LYS A 186 -8.28 -9.05 3.36
CA LYS A 186 -8.42 -10.46 3.67
C LYS A 186 -7.79 -11.29 2.57
N HIS A 187 -6.77 -12.07 2.91
CA HIS A 187 -6.11 -12.97 2.00
C HIS A 187 -6.39 -14.43 2.40
N ILE A 188 -6.78 -15.26 1.44
CA ILE A 188 -7.07 -16.68 1.65
C ILE A 188 -6.23 -17.50 0.69
N THR A 189 -5.39 -18.37 1.25
CA THR A 189 -4.70 -19.41 0.51
C THR A 189 -5.22 -20.76 0.96
N ARG A 190 -5.56 -21.65 0.02
CA ARG A 190 -5.95 -23.03 0.33
C ARG A 190 -4.84 -23.97 -0.08
N ILE A 191 -4.46 -24.84 0.84
CA ILE A 191 -3.46 -25.88 0.62
C ILE A 191 -4.19 -27.11 0.11
N ARG A 192 -3.66 -27.77 -0.92
CA ARG A 192 -4.27 -29.00 -1.45
C ARG A 192 -4.23 -30.08 -0.36
N SER A 193 -5.39 -30.52 0.10
CA SER A 193 -5.46 -31.68 1.00
C SER A 193 -5.49 -33.02 0.26
N ASN A 194 -5.67 -33.05 -1.07
CA ASN A 194 -5.72 -34.28 -1.87
C ASN A 194 -5.26 -34.04 -3.32
N ILE A 195 -4.58 -35.03 -3.92
CA ILE A 195 -3.95 -34.99 -5.26
C ILE A 195 -4.98 -34.72 -6.38
N ASN A 196 -6.22 -35.15 -6.19
CA ASN A 196 -7.29 -35.04 -7.20
C ASN A 196 -8.19 -33.79 -7.05
N ALA A 197 -8.01 -32.99 -6.00
CA ALA A 197 -8.81 -31.80 -5.77
C ALA A 197 -8.20 -30.60 -6.49
N ARG A 198 -8.99 -29.88 -7.32
CA ARG A 198 -8.56 -28.60 -7.88
C ARG A 198 -8.38 -27.59 -6.74
N SER A 199 -7.14 -27.20 -6.48
CA SER A 199 -6.85 -26.09 -5.55
C SER A 199 -7.54 -24.84 -6.07
N ARG A 200 -8.35 -24.20 -5.25
CA ARG A 200 -8.84 -22.85 -5.59
C ARG A 200 -7.65 -21.89 -5.61
N PRO A 201 -7.60 -20.97 -6.57
CA PRO A 201 -6.57 -19.95 -6.61
C PRO A 201 -6.57 -19.13 -5.30
N PRO A 202 -5.41 -18.64 -4.84
CA PRO A 202 -5.35 -17.65 -3.78
C PRO A 202 -6.22 -16.44 -4.14
N HIS A 203 -6.90 -15.92 -3.12
CA HIS A 203 -7.84 -14.81 -3.29
C HIS A 203 -7.60 -13.75 -2.23
N THR A 204 -7.56 -12.49 -2.66
CA THR A 204 -7.36 -11.32 -1.82
C THR A 204 -8.52 -10.36 -2.00
N ASP A 205 -9.22 -10.04 -0.91
CA ASP A 205 -10.19 -8.95 -0.87
C ASP A 205 -9.54 -7.73 -0.21
N ILE A 206 -9.63 -6.57 -0.87
CA ILE A 206 -9.17 -5.29 -0.33
C ILE A 206 -10.34 -4.31 -0.38
N SER A 207 -10.72 -3.76 0.79
CA SER A 207 -11.72 -2.71 0.92
C SER A 207 -11.09 -1.46 1.50
N ILE A 208 -11.14 -0.36 0.75
CA ILE A 208 -10.63 0.95 1.14
C ILE A 208 -11.84 1.86 1.38
N LEU A 209 -11.94 2.38 2.59
CA LEU A 209 -12.89 3.42 2.96
C LEU A 209 -12.13 4.73 3.17
N LEU A 210 -12.58 5.76 2.48
CA LEU A 210 -12.08 7.12 2.57
C LEU A 210 -13.19 8.01 3.12
N GLN A 211 -12.85 9.04 3.91
CA GLN A 211 -13.76 10.14 4.18
C GLN A 211 -13.96 11.03 2.96
N ASN A 212 -14.70 12.13 3.11
CA ASN A 212 -14.80 13.17 2.09
C ASN A 212 -13.40 13.64 1.70
N CYS A 213 -13.06 13.48 0.44
CA CYS A 213 -11.73 13.80 -0.04
C CYS A 213 -11.74 14.52 -1.38
N SER A 214 -10.66 15.23 -1.64
CA SER A 214 -10.33 15.81 -2.93
C SER A 214 -9.05 15.21 -3.47
N MET A 215 -9.01 15.02 -4.79
CA MET A 215 -7.86 14.47 -5.50
C MET A 215 -7.60 15.31 -6.73
N GLU A 216 -6.36 15.72 -6.92
CA GLU A 216 -5.88 16.37 -8.13
C GLU A 216 -4.90 15.44 -8.84
N VAL A 217 -5.21 15.07 -10.10
CA VAL A 217 -4.41 14.11 -10.86
C VAL A 217 -4.30 14.53 -12.32
N ASP A 218 -3.14 14.28 -12.93
CA ASP A 218 -2.96 14.31 -14.38
C ASP A 218 -2.65 12.89 -14.92
N PRO A 219 -2.98 12.58 -16.18
CA PRO A 219 -2.76 11.23 -16.73
C PRO A 219 -1.31 10.76 -16.74
N SER A 220 -0.34 11.68 -16.78
CA SER A 220 1.08 11.31 -16.86
C SER A 220 1.66 10.86 -15.53
N ILE A 221 0.90 10.94 -14.42
CA ILE A 221 1.29 10.32 -13.14
C ILE A 221 1.57 8.83 -13.29
N VAL A 222 0.84 8.13 -14.17
CA VAL A 222 1.00 6.69 -14.41
C VAL A 222 2.39 6.38 -14.96
N ASP A 223 2.88 7.22 -15.87
CA ASP A 223 4.23 7.08 -16.43
C ASP A 223 5.29 7.35 -15.36
N ARG A 224 5.08 8.39 -14.53
CA ARG A 224 5.97 8.78 -13.43
C ARG A 224 6.09 7.71 -12.34
N ILE A 225 5.03 6.94 -12.06
CA ILE A 225 5.06 5.85 -11.06
C ILE A 225 5.15 4.45 -11.69
N SER A 226 5.45 4.37 -12.99
CA SER A 226 5.43 3.12 -13.75
C SER A 226 6.36 2.05 -13.17
N ALA A 227 7.49 2.44 -12.56
CA ALA A 227 8.41 1.54 -11.87
C ALA A 227 7.78 0.84 -10.65
N VAL A 228 6.86 1.50 -9.95
CA VAL A 228 6.10 0.93 -8.83
C VAL A 228 4.98 0.02 -9.33
N LEU A 229 4.30 0.43 -10.40
CA LEU A 229 3.21 -0.34 -11.00
C LEU A 229 3.73 -1.60 -11.71
N ASN A 230 4.96 -1.54 -12.24
CA ASN A 230 5.61 -2.61 -12.99
C ASN A 230 7.00 -2.91 -12.40
N PRO A 231 7.06 -3.47 -11.18
CA PRO A 231 8.33 -3.68 -10.48
C PRO A 231 9.20 -4.66 -11.27
N ARG A 232 10.43 -4.23 -11.58
CA ARG A 232 11.45 -5.10 -12.18
C ARG A 232 12.25 -5.79 -11.08
N PRO A 233 12.51 -7.10 -11.17
CA PRO A 233 13.39 -7.77 -10.22
C PRO A 233 14.80 -7.15 -10.28
N LEU A 234 15.21 -6.45 -9.23
CA LEU A 234 16.55 -5.82 -9.16
C LEU A 234 17.65 -6.83 -8.82
N CYS A 235 17.26 -7.96 -8.21
CA CYS A 235 18.13 -9.08 -7.89
C CYS A 235 17.43 -10.37 -8.33
N THR A 236 17.89 -10.98 -9.43
CA THR A 236 17.72 -12.42 -9.57
C THR A 236 18.71 -13.06 -8.60
N PRO A 237 18.29 -13.93 -7.67
CA PRO A 237 19.26 -14.67 -6.88
C PRO A 237 20.17 -15.38 -7.87
N SER A 238 21.44 -14.98 -7.93
CA SER A 238 22.46 -15.78 -8.56
C SER A 238 22.38 -17.13 -7.84
N THR A 239 22.10 -18.22 -8.56
CA THR A 239 22.27 -19.59 -8.05
C THR A 239 23.63 -19.66 -7.35
N THR A 240 23.62 -19.58 -6.03
CA THR A 240 24.84 -19.55 -5.23
C THR A 240 25.46 -20.92 -5.28
N LEU A 241 26.77 -20.94 -5.53
CA LEU A 241 27.68 -22.02 -5.18
C LEU A 241 27.37 -22.55 -3.76
N PRO A 242 27.58 -23.86 -3.51
CA PRO A 242 27.14 -24.52 -2.29
C PRO A 242 27.90 -23.99 -1.07
N GLY A 243 27.19 -23.36 -0.13
CA GLY A 243 27.75 -23.09 1.20
C GLY A 243 27.25 -21.88 1.98
N HIS A 244 26.37 -21.01 1.45
CA HIS A 244 25.92 -19.84 2.20
C HIS A 244 24.48 -19.95 2.72
N VAL A 245 24.32 -19.56 3.98
CA VAL A 245 23.14 -19.67 4.83
C VAL A 245 21.92 -18.99 4.19
N ASP A 246 20.80 -19.71 4.23
CA ASP A 246 19.54 -19.39 3.57
C ASP A 246 18.82 -18.23 4.30
N LEU A 247 18.89 -17.03 3.71
CA LEU A 247 18.15 -15.82 4.15
C LEU A 247 16.79 -15.72 3.43
N THR A 248 16.14 -16.87 3.23
CA THR A 248 14.89 -17.05 2.47
C THR A 248 13.65 -16.39 3.07
N GLY A 249 13.78 -15.67 4.19
CA GLY A 249 12.65 -15.02 4.88
C GLY A 249 12.29 -13.62 4.40
N ILE A 250 13.19 -12.89 3.70
CA ILE A 250 12.97 -11.46 3.41
C ILE A 250 12.75 -11.18 1.91
N CYS A 251 13.26 -12.05 1.04
CA CYS A 251 13.12 -11.92 -0.41
C CYS A 251 12.84 -13.29 -1.03
N GLN A 252 11.66 -13.86 -0.79
CA GLN A 252 11.12 -14.77 -1.80
C GLN A 252 10.60 -13.91 -2.95
N PRO A 253 11.19 -13.97 -4.15
CA PRO A 253 10.42 -13.58 -5.33
C PRO A 253 9.22 -14.52 -5.32
N MET A 254 8.02 -13.98 -5.06
CA MET A 254 6.79 -14.70 -5.34
C MET A 254 6.96 -15.30 -6.73
N ASP A 255 6.96 -16.62 -6.86
CA ASP A 255 7.09 -17.31 -8.14
C ASP A 255 6.17 -16.65 -9.16
N LEU A 256 6.76 -15.82 -10.03
CA LEU A 256 6.09 -15.22 -11.19
C LEU A 256 6.01 -16.21 -12.36
N THR A 257 6.71 -17.35 -12.24
CA THR A 257 6.86 -18.37 -13.27
C THR A 257 5.82 -19.49 -13.17
N ALA A 258 5.20 -19.69 -12.01
CA ALA A 258 3.97 -20.47 -11.90
C ALA A 258 2.80 -19.50 -11.90
N ARG A 259 2.20 -19.28 -13.08
CA ARG A 259 0.99 -18.45 -13.29
C ARG A 259 -0.24 -19.11 -12.62
N THR A 260 -0.17 -19.28 -11.30
CA THR A 260 -1.30 -19.58 -10.45
C THR A 260 -2.19 -18.36 -10.56
N GLU A 261 -3.36 -18.52 -11.17
CA GLU A 261 -4.37 -17.47 -11.21
C GLU A 261 -4.51 -16.92 -9.78
N ARG A 262 -4.29 -15.63 -9.58
CA ARG A 262 -4.52 -14.95 -8.29
C ARG A 262 -5.67 -13.98 -8.53
N LYS A 263 -6.70 -14.06 -7.70
CA LYS A 263 -7.83 -13.14 -7.79
C LYS A 263 -7.68 -12.07 -6.72
N THR A 264 -7.66 -10.82 -7.12
CA THR A 264 -7.72 -9.68 -6.19
C THR A 264 -8.97 -8.90 -6.48
N ASP A 265 -9.87 -8.80 -5.50
CA ASP A 265 -11.05 -7.95 -5.56
C ASP A 265 -10.78 -6.66 -4.79
N LEU A 266 -10.89 -5.51 -5.46
CA LEU A 266 -10.66 -4.20 -4.87
C LEU A 266 -11.97 -3.42 -4.82
N LYS A 267 -12.33 -2.94 -3.63
CA LYS A 267 -13.45 -2.04 -3.41
C LYS A 267 -12.93 -0.74 -2.78
N ILE A 268 -13.24 0.39 -3.41
CA ILE A 268 -12.96 1.71 -2.85
C ILE A 268 -14.30 2.41 -2.62
N SER A 269 -14.47 3.08 -1.49
CA SER A 269 -15.70 3.77 -1.14
C SER A 269 -15.38 5.07 -0.40
N SER A 270 -16.10 6.12 -0.74
CA SER A 270 -16.08 7.42 -0.05
C SER A 270 -17.49 8.02 -0.10
N PRO A 271 -17.95 8.76 0.93
CA PRO A 271 -19.20 9.49 0.86
C PRO A 271 -19.19 10.59 -0.22
N LEU A 272 -18.03 11.22 -0.46
CA LEU A 272 -17.85 12.28 -1.44
C LEU A 272 -16.39 12.30 -1.94
N VAL A 273 -16.20 12.31 -3.25
CA VAL A 273 -14.89 12.52 -3.88
C VAL A 273 -14.98 13.69 -4.85
N VAL A 274 -14.13 14.69 -4.64
CA VAL A 274 -13.93 15.80 -5.60
C VAL A 274 -12.69 15.50 -6.42
N LEU A 275 -12.88 15.14 -7.70
CA LEU A 275 -11.79 14.84 -8.62
C LEU A 275 -11.49 16.04 -9.53
N LYS A 276 -10.27 16.57 -9.45
CA LYS A 276 -9.73 17.59 -10.35
C LYS A 276 -8.77 16.91 -11.33
N ILE A 277 -9.11 16.91 -12.61
CA ILE A 277 -8.26 16.32 -13.66
C ILE A 277 -7.49 17.45 -14.34
N ARG A 278 -6.17 17.40 -14.28
CA ARG A 278 -5.27 18.31 -14.98
C ARG A 278 -4.90 17.72 -16.33
N PHE A 279 -5.02 18.53 -17.37
CA PHE A 279 -4.51 18.17 -18.69
C PHE A 279 -3.17 18.87 -18.90
N PRO A 280 -2.12 18.15 -19.32
CA PRO A 280 -0.87 18.79 -19.69
C PRO A 280 -1.12 19.76 -20.83
N ILE A 281 -0.56 20.97 -20.73
CA ILE A 281 -0.61 21.93 -21.82
C ILE A 281 0.36 21.42 -22.89
N PRO A 282 -0.09 21.18 -24.13
CA PRO A 282 0.80 20.76 -25.20
C PRO A 282 1.90 21.79 -25.41
N ASP A 283 3.15 21.34 -25.53
CA ASP A 283 4.26 22.20 -25.86
C ASP A 283 4.12 22.66 -27.32
N LEU A 284 3.62 23.89 -27.51
CA LEU A 284 3.41 24.49 -28.82
C LEU A 284 4.65 25.26 -29.32
N ARG A 285 5.81 25.13 -28.65
CA ARG A 285 7.04 25.76 -29.14
C ARG A 285 7.41 25.16 -30.50
N PRO A 286 7.87 25.99 -31.47
CA PRO A 286 8.30 25.49 -32.76
C PRO A 286 9.38 24.43 -32.60
N LEU A 287 9.26 23.33 -33.33
CA LEU A 287 10.39 22.41 -33.50
C LEU A 287 11.50 23.22 -34.18
N HIS A 288 12.67 23.29 -33.55
CA HIS A 288 13.83 23.91 -34.17
C HIS A 288 14.19 23.04 -35.39
N VAL A 289 13.81 23.51 -36.58
CA VAL A 289 14.16 22.93 -37.89
C VAL A 289 15.57 23.36 -38.27
#